data_AF-M0CXD7-F1
#
_entry.id   AF-M0CXD7-F1
#
_cell.length_a   1.000
_cell.length_b   1.000
_cell.length_c   1.000
_cell.angle_alpha   90.00
_cell.angle_beta   90.00
_cell.angle_gamma   90.00
#
_symmetry.space_group_name_H-M   'P 1'
#
loop_
_entity.id
_entity.type
_entity.pdbx_description
1 polymer ?
#
loop_
_entity_poly.entity_id
_entity_poly.type
_entity_poly.pdbx_seq_one_letter_code
_entity_poly.pdbx_strand_id
1 'polypeptide(L)'
;MSESTLHDTIQTIRDADVPVSDADAEAAAEIYDQLEDTITDPDQLKLPDQPETYAAVVFAAVRATGSPIAAREIADVVDVDTGRLFRLADRVVDRVAIDVQLRDAHAFIDRFGDALDAEDHVTARAHALYDNAPDAVNGRAPQVAAAAALYAAIDELSAPIKQGDVVDAADVSSPPVSALYTDIQAEAGVTSEDKREQRRESIRDLMERIHDDVGADSGLDRAEDLLEEHGVEWSEEIDVRTAAAVLYYYAARDDGAVSQATVADAVGINPTVIGRHRDRVPFDVDAVTAEA
;
A
#
# COMPACT_ATOMS: atom_id res chain seq x y z
N MET A 1 31.75 26.56 -9.31
CA MET A 1 30.74 25.49 -9.40
C MET A 1 30.41 25.40 -10.87
N SER A 2 30.44 24.20 -11.47
CA SER A 2 30.01 24.04 -12.87
C SER A 2 28.56 24.51 -12.96
N GLU A 3 28.20 25.27 -14.00
CA GLU A 3 26.80 25.46 -14.36
C GLU A 3 26.22 24.05 -14.61
N SER A 4 25.12 23.74 -13.94
CA SER A 4 24.45 22.44 -14.01
C SER A 4 23.54 22.45 -15.20
N THR A 5 23.68 21.52 -16.14
CA THR A 5 22.82 21.44 -17.32
C THR A 5 21.54 20.65 -17.07
N LEU A 6 20.59 20.69 -18.02
CA LEU A 6 19.45 19.76 -18.04
C LEU A 6 19.93 18.30 -18.02
N HIS A 7 20.96 17.99 -18.80
CA HIS A 7 21.54 16.65 -18.83
C HIS A 7 22.10 16.24 -17.48
N ASP A 8 22.85 17.12 -16.80
CA ASP A 8 23.39 16.85 -15.46
C ASP A 8 22.27 16.62 -14.44
N THR A 9 21.16 17.36 -14.57
CA THR A 9 19.99 17.20 -13.69
C THR A 9 19.28 15.86 -13.93
N ILE A 10 19.10 15.45 -15.20
CA ILE A 10 18.53 14.14 -15.55
C ILE A 10 19.42 13.01 -14.99
N GLN A 11 20.74 13.11 -15.16
CA GLN A 11 21.67 12.12 -14.61
C GLN A 11 21.61 12.08 -13.09
N THR A 12 21.57 13.24 -12.43
CA THR A 12 21.44 13.33 -10.96
C THR A 12 20.16 12.65 -10.46
N ILE A 13 19.04 12.83 -11.17
CA ILE A 13 17.75 12.20 -10.85
C ILE A 13 17.83 10.67 -11.04
N ARG A 14 18.43 10.20 -12.14
CA ARG A 14 18.62 8.76 -12.41
C ARG A 14 19.58 8.10 -11.41
N ASP A 15 20.67 8.78 -11.06
CA ASP A 15 21.66 8.30 -10.08
C ASP A 15 21.08 8.19 -8.66
N ALA A 16 19.96 8.88 -8.40
CA ALA A 16 19.18 8.77 -7.17
C ALA A 16 18.03 7.74 -7.26
N ASP A 17 18.10 6.81 -8.22
CA ASP A 17 17.14 5.72 -8.45
C ASP A 17 15.71 6.16 -8.81
N VAL A 18 15.51 7.41 -9.25
CA VAL A 18 14.22 7.84 -9.80
C VAL A 18 14.13 7.37 -11.26
N PRO A 19 13.07 6.63 -11.67
CA PRO A 19 13.05 5.89 -12.92
C PRO A 19 12.68 6.74 -14.14
N VAL A 20 13.42 7.84 -14.38
CA VAL A 20 13.26 8.69 -15.57
C VAL A 20 13.73 7.92 -16.80
N SER A 21 12.80 7.50 -17.66
CA SER A 21 13.06 6.74 -18.87
C SER A 21 13.79 7.56 -19.94
N ASP A 22 14.30 6.91 -21.00
CA ASP A 22 14.89 7.63 -22.13
C ASP A 22 13.86 8.46 -22.90
N ALA A 23 12.60 8.00 -22.95
CA ALA A 23 11.50 8.78 -23.51
C ALA A 23 11.21 10.05 -22.69
N ASP A 24 11.27 9.97 -21.36
CA ASP A 24 11.13 11.14 -20.48
C ASP A 24 12.29 12.14 -20.71
N ALA A 25 13.51 11.64 -20.87
CA ALA A 25 14.69 12.46 -21.11
C ALA A 25 14.67 13.14 -22.49
N GLU A 26 14.23 12.43 -23.53
CA GLU A 26 14.04 12.97 -24.88
C GLU A 26 12.96 14.05 -24.88
N ALA A 27 11.80 13.77 -24.28
CA ALA A 27 10.73 14.75 -24.13
C ALA A 27 11.19 15.97 -23.32
N ALA A 28 11.99 15.80 -22.27
CA ALA A 28 12.54 16.92 -21.49
C ALA A 28 13.46 17.81 -22.34
N ALA A 29 14.31 17.22 -23.19
CA ALA A 29 15.15 17.97 -24.11
C ALA A 29 14.32 18.76 -25.14
N GLU A 30 13.31 18.13 -25.75
CA GLU A 30 12.41 18.82 -26.70
C GLU A 30 11.65 19.97 -26.05
N ILE A 31 11.14 19.77 -24.83
CA ILE A 31 10.45 20.80 -24.05
C ILE A 31 11.40 21.96 -23.73
N TYR A 32 12.64 21.65 -23.37
CA TYR A 32 13.64 22.66 -23.05
C TYR A 32 14.03 23.49 -24.28
N ASP A 33 14.28 22.84 -25.42
CA ASP A 33 14.58 23.51 -26.69
C ASP A 33 13.43 24.44 -27.11
N GLN A 34 12.18 23.96 -27.00
CA GLN A 34 11.00 24.79 -27.29
C GLN A 34 10.85 25.97 -26.33
N LEU A 35 11.18 25.79 -25.05
CA LEU A 35 11.20 26.88 -24.06
C LEU A 35 12.23 27.94 -24.44
N GLU A 36 13.44 27.54 -24.83
CA GLU A 36 14.49 28.46 -25.28
C GLU A 36 14.04 29.25 -26.53
N ASP A 37 13.42 28.58 -27.51
CA ASP A 37 12.91 29.21 -28.73
C ASP A 37 11.74 30.19 -28.47
N THR A 38 10.91 29.89 -27.47
CA THR A 38 9.70 30.65 -27.14
C THR A 38 10.00 31.89 -26.29
N ILE A 39 11.20 32.01 -25.75
CA ILE A 39 11.60 33.11 -24.87
C ILE A 39 12.42 34.13 -25.66
N THR A 40 11.75 35.21 -26.11
CA THR A 40 12.32 36.27 -26.95
C THR A 40 13.32 37.19 -26.21
N ASP A 41 13.42 37.09 -24.88
CA ASP A 41 14.30 37.88 -24.03
C ASP A 41 14.94 36.97 -22.96
N PRO A 42 16.27 36.76 -22.98
CA PRO A 42 16.96 35.89 -22.02
C PRO A 42 16.75 36.29 -20.56
N ASP A 43 16.50 37.58 -20.26
CA ASP A 43 16.21 38.05 -18.90
C ASP A 43 14.76 37.75 -18.48
N GLN A 44 13.86 37.50 -19.44
CA GLN A 44 12.48 37.07 -19.20
C GLN A 44 12.35 35.58 -18.94
N LEU A 45 13.42 34.78 -19.11
CA LEU A 45 13.38 33.37 -18.72
C LEU A 45 12.85 33.31 -17.29
N LYS A 46 13.45 34.07 -16.35
CA LYS A 46 13.23 33.89 -14.88
C LYS A 46 13.11 32.41 -14.45
N LEU A 47 13.57 31.52 -15.30
CA LEU A 47 13.93 30.16 -15.07
C LEU A 47 15.41 30.35 -14.79
N PRO A 48 15.80 30.46 -13.52
CA PRO A 48 17.21 30.55 -13.24
C PRO A 48 17.90 29.32 -13.85
N ASP A 49 19.10 29.49 -14.40
CA ASP A 49 20.02 28.38 -14.73
C ASP A 49 20.42 27.70 -13.41
N GLN A 50 19.45 26.99 -12.87
CA GLN A 50 19.42 26.42 -11.55
C GLN A 50 18.72 25.07 -11.66
N PRO A 51 19.13 24.10 -10.83
CA PRO A 51 18.60 22.74 -10.86
C PRO A 51 17.06 22.66 -10.80
N GLU A 52 16.39 23.60 -10.13
CA GLU A 52 14.93 23.62 -9.99
C GLU A 52 14.16 23.84 -11.31
N THR A 53 14.72 24.61 -12.25
CA THR A 53 14.14 24.81 -13.59
C THR A 53 14.21 23.50 -14.38
N TYR A 54 15.41 22.89 -14.41
CA TYR A 54 15.64 21.66 -15.13
C TYR A 54 14.80 20.52 -14.58
N ALA A 55 14.70 20.41 -13.25
CA ALA A 55 13.81 19.47 -12.60
C ALA A 55 12.33 19.70 -12.98
N ALA A 56 11.89 20.96 -13.09
CA ALA A 56 10.53 21.27 -13.52
C ALA A 56 10.26 20.86 -14.97
N VAL A 57 11.26 21.00 -15.85
CA VAL A 57 11.21 20.52 -17.24
C VAL A 57 11.14 19.00 -17.28
N VAL A 58 11.99 18.30 -16.51
CA VAL A 58 11.94 16.84 -16.38
C VAL A 58 10.57 16.39 -15.88
N PHE A 59 10.01 17.04 -14.86
CA PHE A 59 8.69 16.70 -14.35
C PHE A 59 7.56 17.00 -15.35
N ALA A 60 7.67 18.07 -16.14
CA ALA A 60 6.75 18.34 -17.25
C ALA A 60 6.83 17.25 -18.33
N ALA A 61 8.03 16.76 -18.64
CA ALA A 61 8.23 15.66 -19.58
C ALA A 61 7.62 14.35 -19.08
N VAL A 62 7.85 13.99 -17.81
CA VAL A 62 7.19 12.86 -17.13
C VAL A 62 5.67 12.94 -17.23
N ARG A 63 5.11 14.15 -17.10
CA ARG A 63 3.67 14.38 -17.26
C ARG A 63 3.21 14.25 -18.72
N ALA A 64 4.06 14.61 -19.68
CA ALA A 64 3.77 14.48 -21.11
C ALA A 64 3.81 13.02 -21.59
N THR A 65 4.69 12.20 -21.01
CA THR A 65 4.85 10.78 -21.33
C THR A 65 3.92 9.86 -20.54
N GLY A 66 3.39 10.35 -19.40
CA GLY A 66 2.51 9.59 -18.52
C GLY A 66 3.25 8.67 -17.54
N SER A 67 4.57 8.80 -17.42
CA SER A 67 5.40 7.98 -16.53
C SER A 67 4.94 8.08 -15.06
N PRO A 68 4.93 6.96 -14.29
CA PRO A 68 4.44 6.91 -12.92
C PRO A 68 5.48 7.46 -11.93
N ILE A 69 5.84 8.74 -12.07
CA ILE A 69 6.80 9.43 -11.19
C ILE A 69 6.10 10.59 -10.48
N ALA A 70 6.31 10.69 -9.17
CA ALA A 70 5.85 11.80 -8.34
C ALA A 70 6.70 13.04 -8.55
N ALA A 71 6.06 14.20 -8.42
CA ALA A 71 6.80 15.45 -8.28
C ALA A 71 7.79 15.37 -7.11
N ARG A 72 7.39 14.74 -5.99
CA ARG A 72 8.22 14.66 -4.79
C ARG A 72 9.50 13.86 -5.01
N GLU A 73 9.42 12.75 -5.73
CA GLU A 73 10.59 11.93 -6.06
C GLU A 73 11.66 12.74 -6.80
N ILE A 74 11.26 13.62 -7.72
CA ILE A 74 12.19 14.54 -8.39
C ILE A 74 12.61 15.68 -7.45
N ALA A 75 11.67 16.22 -6.68
CA ALA A 75 11.88 17.39 -5.84
C ALA A 75 12.89 17.13 -4.72
N ASP A 76 12.83 15.95 -4.11
CA ASP A 76 13.70 15.54 -3.00
C ASP A 76 15.16 15.39 -3.48
N VAL A 77 15.39 14.96 -4.73
CA VAL A 77 16.74 14.84 -5.31
C VAL A 77 17.42 16.19 -5.53
N VAL A 78 16.67 17.20 -5.97
CA VAL A 78 17.21 18.53 -6.27
C VAL A 78 17.04 19.53 -5.11
N ASP A 79 16.62 19.06 -3.93
CA ASP A 79 16.38 19.84 -2.71
C ASP A 79 15.46 21.06 -2.96
N VAL A 80 14.29 20.80 -3.57
CA VAL A 80 13.27 21.82 -3.82
C VAL A 80 11.95 21.44 -3.16
N ASP A 81 11.20 22.43 -2.68
CA ASP A 81 9.83 22.21 -2.21
C ASP A 81 8.98 21.59 -3.32
N THR A 82 8.30 20.47 -3.03
CA THR A 82 7.45 19.77 -4.02
C THR A 82 6.40 20.70 -4.62
N GLY A 83 5.79 21.58 -3.82
CA GLY A 83 4.82 22.56 -4.29
C GLY A 83 5.44 23.60 -5.24
N ARG A 84 6.70 23.97 -5.03
CA ARG A 84 7.47 24.85 -5.92
C ARG A 84 7.77 24.15 -7.24
N LEU A 85 8.20 22.89 -7.22
CA LEU A 85 8.41 22.11 -8.44
C LEU A 85 7.14 22.04 -9.29
N PHE A 86 5.99 21.71 -8.68
CA PHE A 86 4.69 21.70 -9.35
C PHE A 86 4.38 23.05 -10.02
N ARG A 87 4.49 24.16 -9.28
CA ARG A 87 4.22 25.51 -9.81
C ARG A 87 5.16 25.90 -10.96
N LEU A 88 6.40 25.42 -10.96
CA LEU A 88 7.34 25.66 -12.05
C LEU A 88 6.99 24.80 -13.27
N ALA A 89 6.68 23.52 -13.06
CA ALA A 89 6.27 22.61 -14.13
C ALA A 89 4.97 23.06 -14.80
N ASP A 90 3.98 23.56 -14.05
CA ASP A 90 2.76 24.13 -14.63
C ASP A 90 3.06 25.34 -15.54
N ARG A 91 4.00 26.21 -15.15
CA ARG A 91 4.44 27.32 -16.02
C ARG A 91 5.13 26.83 -17.29
N VAL A 92 5.93 25.78 -17.18
CA VAL A 92 6.55 25.13 -18.35
C VAL A 92 5.47 24.64 -19.29
N VAL A 93 4.54 23.81 -18.79
CA VAL A 93 3.40 23.26 -19.56
C VAL A 93 2.60 24.36 -20.24
N ASP A 94 2.23 25.42 -19.50
CA ASP A 94 1.45 26.54 -20.05
C ASP A 94 2.20 27.31 -21.15
N ARG A 95 3.53 27.38 -21.08
CA ARG A 95 4.36 28.18 -22.00
C ARG A 95 4.59 27.49 -23.33
N VAL A 96 4.84 26.18 -23.31
CA VAL A 96 5.10 25.36 -24.51
C VAL A 96 3.87 24.57 -24.97
N ALA A 97 2.72 24.76 -24.32
CA ALA A 97 1.45 24.13 -24.67
C ALA A 97 1.56 22.59 -24.77
N ILE A 98 2.23 21.99 -23.79
CA ILE A 98 2.39 20.54 -23.67
C ILE A 98 1.02 19.90 -23.43
N ASP A 99 0.68 18.88 -24.22
CA ASP A 99 -0.46 18.02 -23.90
C ASP A 99 -0.07 17.07 -22.77
N VAL A 100 -0.61 17.33 -21.57
CA VAL A 100 -0.31 16.54 -20.39
C VAL A 100 -1.17 15.28 -20.40
N GLN A 101 -0.52 14.13 -20.37
CA GLN A 101 -1.21 12.86 -20.19
C GLN A 101 -1.68 12.74 -18.75
N LEU A 102 -2.89 12.21 -18.56
CA LEU A 102 -3.32 11.76 -17.24
C LEU A 102 -2.37 10.62 -16.84
N ARG A 103 -1.62 10.82 -15.76
CA ARG A 103 -0.74 9.77 -15.23
C ARG A 103 -1.60 8.56 -14.88
N ASP A 104 -1.21 7.42 -15.43
CA ASP A 104 -1.99 6.20 -15.31
C ASP A 104 -1.81 5.59 -13.91
N ALA A 105 -2.91 5.42 -13.19
CA ALA A 105 -2.91 4.74 -11.89
C ALA A 105 -2.47 3.28 -12.03
N HIS A 106 -2.71 2.63 -13.17
CA HIS A 106 -2.23 1.27 -13.43
C HIS A 106 -0.71 1.20 -13.37
N ALA A 107 -0.02 2.13 -14.03
CA ALA A 107 1.44 2.19 -14.00
C ALA A 107 1.99 2.43 -12.59
N PHE A 108 1.25 3.14 -11.72
CA PHE A 108 1.60 3.25 -10.31
C PHE A 108 1.33 1.96 -9.53
N ILE A 109 0.22 1.27 -9.79
CA ILE A 109 -0.10 -0.04 -9.17
C ILE A 109 1.02 -1.05 -9.48
N ASP A 110 1.41 -1.17 -10.76
CA ASP A 110 2.50 -2.05 -11.19
C ASP A 110 3.81 -1.70 -10.47
N ARG A 111 4.19 -0.42 -10.51
CA ARG A 111 5.43 0.05 -9.89
C ARG A 111 5.46 -0.19 -8.37
N PHE A 112 4.36 0.05 -7.68
CA PHE A 112 4.27 -0.19 -6.23
C PHE A 112 4.25 -1.68 -5.92
N GLY A 113 3.60 -2.49 -6.75
CA GLY A 113 3.64 -3.95 -6.66
C GLY A 113 5.07 -4.47 -6.80
N ASP A 114 5.79 -4.05 -7.83
CA ASP A 114 7.19 -4.40 -8.06
C ASP A 114 8.09 -3.98 -6.88
N ALA A 115 7.91 -2.76 -6.35
CA ALA A 115 8.69 -2.26 -5.23
C ALA A 115 8.46 -3.05 -3.92
N LEU A 116 7.33 -3.74 -3.81
CA LEU A 116 6.94 -4.55 -2.66
C LEU A 116 7.11 -6.06 -2.91
N ASP A 117 7.67 -6.45 -4.07
CA ASP A 117 7.71 -7.84 -4.53
C ASP A 117 6.33 -8.53 -4.44
N ALA A 118 5.25 -7.78 -4.75
CA ALA A 118 3.89 -8.30 -4.73
C ALA A 118 3.69 -9.32 -5.87
N GLU A 119 2.96 -10.39 -5.59
CA GLU A 119 2.66 -11.39 -6.60
C GLU A 119 1.76 -10.82 -7.71
N ASP A 120 1.97 -11.25 -8.96
CA ASP A 120 1.21 -10.78 -10.14
C ASP A 120 -0.31 -10.76 -9.94
N HIS A 121 -0.84 -11.75 -9.20
CA HIS A 121 -2.27 -11.88 -8.95
C HIS A 121 -2.80 -10.77 -8.02
N VAL A 122 -1.97 -10.24 -7.12
CA VAL A 122 -2.29 -9.10 -6.24
C VAL A 122 -2.39 -7.81 -7.07
N THR A 123 -1.41 -7.56 -7.93
CA THR A 123 -1.39 -6.41 -8.84
C THR A 123 -2.56 -6.45 -9.83
N ALA A 124 -2.81 -7.63 -10.43
CA ALA A 124 -3.97 -7.84 -11.30
C ALA A 124 -5.29 -7.58 -10.57
N ARG A 125 -5.40 -7.98 -9.30
CA ARG A 125 -6.59 -7.70 -8.49
C ARG A 125 -6.72 -6.21 -8.17
N ALA A 126 -5.63 -5.52 -7.88
CA ALA A 126 -5.61 -4.09 -7.63
C ALA A 126 -6.12 -3.29 -8.84
N HIS A 127 -5.72 -3.65 -10.05
CA HIS A 127 -6.28 -3.07 -11.28
C HIS A 127 -7.79 -3.28 -11.38
N ALA A 128 -8.25 -4.52 -11.16
CA ALA A 128 -9.67 -4.82 -11.21
C ALA A 128 -10.46 -4.02 -10.15
N LEU A 129 -9.94 -3.85 -8.95
CA LEU A 129 -10.58 -3.04 -7.90
C LEU A 129 -10.61 -1.56 -8.27
N TYR A 130 -9.52 -1.02 -8.83
CA TYR A 130 -9.45 0.35 -9.32
C TYR A 130 -10.49 0.62 -10.43
N ASP A 131 -10.55 -0.26 -11.43
CA ASP A 131 -11.47 -0.13 -12.57
C ASP A 131 -12.95 -0.28 -12.18
N ASN A 132 -13.23 -1.05 -11.13
CA ASN A 132 -14.59 -1.25 -10.61
C ASN A 132 -15.01 -0.22 -9.56
N ALA A 133 -14.17 0.77 -9.25
CA ALA A 133 -14.48 1.84 -8.30
C ALA A 133 -14.31 3.26 -8.88
N PRO A 134 -14.89 3.57 -10.06
CA PRO A 134 -14.68 4.84 -10.75
C PRO A 134 -15.13 6.07 -9.94
N ASP A 135 -16.18 5.98 -9.12
CA ASP A 135 -16.66 7.11 -8.33
C ASP A 135 -15.74 7.40 -7.14
N ALA A 136 -15.21 6.37 -6.48
CA ALA A 136 -14.26 6.48 -5.36
C ALA A 136 -12.94 7.13 -5.79
N VAL A 137 -12.41 6.72 -6.94
CA VAL A 137 -11.09 7.19 -7.43
C VAL A 137 -11.18 8.53 -8.18
N ASN A 138 -12.38 8.97 -8.56
CA ASN A 138 -12.57 10.24 -9.27
C ASN A 138 -12.06 11.44 -8.46
N GLY A 139 -11.23 12.28 -9.09
CA GLY A 139 -10.65 13.46 -8.46
C GLY A 139 -9.59 13.16 -7.39
N ARG A 140 -9.19 11.90 -7.21
CA ARG A 140 -8.07 11.52 -6.33
C ARG A 140 -6.75 11.62 -7.10
N ALA A 141 -5.67 11.90 -6.36
CA ALA A 141 -4.34 11.85 -6.95
C ALA A 141 -4.04 10.40 -7.40
N PRO A 142 -3.53 10.17 -8.62
CA PRO A 142 -3.32 8.82 -9.16
C PRO A 142 -2.50 7.90 -8.24
N GLN A 143 -1.51 8.45 -7.55
CA GLN A 143 -0.67 7.72 -6.58
C GLN A 143 -1.45 7.25 -5.36
N VAL A 144 -2.32 8.10 -4.82
CA VAL A 144 -3.18 7.75 -3.68
C VAL A 144 -4.21 6.71 -4.11
N ALA A 145 -4.78 6.84 -5.31
CA ALA A 145 -5.71 5.86 -5.85
C ALA A 145 -5.04 4.50 -6.11
N ALA A 146 -3.84 4.49 -6.70
CA ALA A 146 -3.05 3.28 -6.92
C ALA A 146 -2.65 2.60 -5.60
N ALA A 147 -2.13 3.37 -4.63
CA ALA A 147 -1.78 2.84 -3.30
C ALA A 147 -3.02 2.27 -2.57
N ALA A 148 -4.17 2.94 -2.67
CA ALA A 148 -5.41 2.47 -2.09
C ALA A 148 -5.93 1.21 -2.77
N ALA A 149 -5.89 1.13 -4.10
CA ALA A 149 -6.30 -0.06 -4.85
C ALA A 149 -5.38 -1.26 -4.58
N LEU A 150 -4.06 -1.03 -4.52
CA LEU A 150 -3.09 -2.06 -4.18
C LEU A 150 -3.30 -2.56 -2.75
N TYR A 151 -3.48 -1.65 -1.79
CA TYR A 151 -3.78 -2.06 -0.42
C TYR A 151 -5.13 -2.77 -0.30
N ALA A 152 -6.15 -2.36 -1.05
CA ALA A 152 -7.44 -3.06 -1.09
C ALA A 152 -7.30 -4.50 -1.60
N ALA A 153 -6.45 -4.75 -2.60
CA ALA A 153 -6.16 -6.08 -3.11
C ALA A 153 -5.35 -6.92 -2.12
N ILE A 154 -4.34 -6.33 -1.48
CA ILE A 154 -3.55 -6.98 -0.42
C ILE A 154 -4.45 -7.42 0.74
N ASP A 155 -5.35 -6.53 1.18
CA ASP A 155 -6.34 -6.80 2.24
C ASP A 155 -7.32 -7.90 1.83
N GLU A 156 -7.84 -7.84 0.59
CA GLU A 156 -8.77 -8.84 0.07
C GLU A 156 -8.14 -10.23 -0.09
N LEU A 157 -6.88 -10.29 -0.52
CA LEU A 157 -6.16 -11.54 -0.77
C LEU A 157 -5.35 -12.01 0.44
N SER A 158 -5.43 -11.31 1.58
CA SER A 158 -4.64 -11.59 2.78
C SER A 158 -3.13 -11.71 2.51
N ALA A 159 -2.61 -10.94 1.55
CA ALA A 159 -1.20 -10.97 1.20
C ALA A 159 -0.34 -10.43 2.36
N PRO A 160 0.88 -10.96 2.61
CA PRO A 160 1.69 -10.64 3.78
C PRO A 160 2.42 -9.27 3.68
N ILE A 161 1.76 -8.25 3.13
CA ILE A 161 2.28 -6.89 2.94
C ILE A 161 1.47 -5.94 3.83
N LYS A 162 2.13 -5.03 4.57
CA LYS A 162 1.41 -4.11 5.46
C LYS A 162 1.01 -2.84 4.73
N GLN A 163 -0.05 -2.18 5.21
CA GLN A 163 -0.44 -0.86 4.72
C GLN A 163 0.69 0.17 4.80
N GLY A 164 1.49 0.11 5.86
CA GLY A 164 2.64 0.99 6.05
C GLY A 164 3.63 0.87 4.90
N ASP A 165 3.91 -0.37 4.48
CA ASP A 165 4.84 -0.65 3.38
C ASP A 165 4.32 -0.07 2.05
N VAL A 166 3.01 -0.17 1.78
CA VAL A 166 2.37 0.43 0.60
C VAL A 166 2.44 1.96 0.62
N VAL A 167 2.18 2.56 1.78
CA VAL A 167 2.22 4.02 1.97
C VAL A 167 3.65 4.56 1.79
N ASP A 168 4.63 3.83 2.32
CA ASP A 168 6.05 4.16 2.19
C ASP A 168 6.52 4.01 0.74
N ALA A 169 6.18 2.91 0.05
CA ALA A 169 6.51 2.69 -1.35
C ALA A 169 5.89 3.74 -2.30
N ALA A 170 4.69 4.23 -1.97
CA ALA A 170 4.01 5.26 -2.74
C ALA A 170 4.44 6.70 -2.36
N ASP A 171 5.23 6.87 -1.30
CA ASP A 171 5.58 8.18 -0.69
C ASP A 171 4.35 9.09 -0.50
N VAL A 172 3.27 8.52 0.04
CA VAL A 172 2.04 9.24 0.38
C VAL A 172 1.79 9.22 1.88
N SER A 173 0.77 9.94 2.34
CA SER A 173 0.31 9.81 3.73
C SER A 173 -0.70 8.68 3.86
N SER A 174 -0.69 7.98 4.99
CA SER A 174 -1.61 6.87 5.28
C SER A 174 -3.10 7.25 5.29
N PRO A 175 -3.57 8.35 5.92
CA PRO A 175 -5.02 8.59 6.08
C PRO A 175 -5.83 8.66 4.77
N PRO A 176 -5.37 9.33 3.70
CA PRO A 176 -6.04 9.28 2.40
C PRO A 176 -6.13 7.87 1.79
N VAL A 177 -5.07 7.07 1.93
CA VAL A 177 -5.05 5.67 1.45
C VAL A 177 -6.05 4.84 2.25
N SER A 178 -6.05 4.97 3.58
CA SER A 178 -6.96 4.25 4.48
C SER A 178 -8.44 4.57 4.21
N ALA A 179 -8.77 5.84 3.94
CA ALA A 179 -10.14 6.20 3.58
C ALA A 179 -10.52 5.61 2.21
N LEU A 180 -9.65 5.78 1.21
CA LEU A 180 -9.96 5.44 -0.17
C LEU A 180 -10.03 3.93 -0.43
N TYR A 181 -9.19 3.09 0.20
CA TYR A 181 -9.26 1.64 -0.05
C TYR A 181 -10.60 1.06 0.43
N THR A 182 -11.15 1.61 1.52
CA THR A 182 -12.46 1.21 2.04
C THR A 182 -13.57 1.60 1.06
N ASP A 183 -13.49 2.81 0.50
CA ASP A 183 -14.43 3.28 -0.53
C ASP A 183 -14.32 2.42 -1.80
N ILE A 184 -13.10 2.08 -2.25
CA ILE A 184 -12.86 1.21 -3.41
C ILE A 184 -13.48 -0.17 -3.21
N GLN A 185 -13.22 -0.82 -2.07
CA GLN A 185 -13.79 -2.15 -1.78
C GLN A 185 -15.33 -2.09 -1.75
N ALA A 186 -15.89 -1.05 -1.13
CA ALA A 186 -17.34 -0.90 -1.03
C ALA A 186 -17.99 -0.71 -2.41
N GLU A 187 -17.40 0.11 -3.27
CA GLU A 187 -17.91 0.36 -4.63
C GLU A 187 -17.71 -0.83 -5.57
N ALA A 188 -16.54 -1.49 -5.50
CA ALA A 188 -16.23 -2.69 -6.29
C ALA A 188 -17.07 -3.92 -5.89
N GLY A 189 -17.99 -3.77 -4.94
CA GLY A 189 -18.91 -4.82 -4.53
C GLY A 189 -18.27 -5.89 -3.65
N VAL A 190 -17.13 -5.60 -3.01
CA VAL A 190 -16.57 -6.47 -1.97
C VAL A 190 -17.56 -6.47 -0.80
N THR A 191 -18.34 -7.53 -0.70
CA THR A 191 -19.48 -7.56 0.22
C THR A 191 -18.99 -7.72 1.66
N SER A 192 -19.84 -7.34 2.61
CA SER A 192 -19.62 -7.69 4.01
C SER A 192 -19.64 -9.20 4.26
N GLU A 193 -20.14 -10.01 3.32
CA GLU A 193 -20.08 -11.47 3.36
C GLU A 193 -18.71 -11.98 2.90
N ASP A 194 -18.14 -11.42 1.82
CA ASP A 194 -16.76 -11.70 1.37
C ASP A 194 -15.74 -11.35 2.45
N LYS A 195 -15.91 -10.20 3.11
CA LYS A 195 -15.07 -9.77 4.24
C LYS A 195 -15.21 -10.68 5.46
N ARG A 196 -16.38 -11.29 5.68
CA ARG A 196 -16.60 -12.26 6.76
C ARG A 196 -15.91 -13.57 6.43
N GLU A 197 -16.01 -14.04 5.18
CA GLU A 197 -15.38 -15.29 4.74
C GLU A 197 -13.85 -15.21 4.76
N GLN A 198 -13.26 -14.14 4.23
CA GLN A 198 -11.81 -13.89 4.31
C GLN A 198 -11.31 -13.82 5.75
N ARG A 199 -12.09 -13.20 6.64
CA ARG A 199 -11.78 -13.20 8.07
C ARG A 199 -11.85 -14.60 8.67
N ARG A 200 -12.81 -15.46 8.27
CA ARG A 200 -12.86 -16.86 8.70
C ARG A 200 -11.58 -17.60 8.28
N GLU A 201 -11.18 -17.44 7.03
CA GLU A 201 -10.01 -18.09 6.44
C GLU A 201 -8.71 -17.62 7.12
N SER A 202 -8.52 -16.31 7.30
CA SER A 202 -7.38 -15.76 8.05
C SER A 202 -7.30 -16.27 9.50
N ILE A 203 -8.44 -16.47 10.17
CA ILE A 203 -8.49 -17.05 11.51
C ILE A 203 -8.11 -18.53 11.46
N ARG A 204 -8.61 -19.30 10.48
CA ARG A 204 -8.24 -20.70 10.27
C ARG A 204 -6.74 -20.85 10.02
N ASP A 205 -6.18 -20.09 9.09
CA ASP A 205 -4.74 -20.12 8.77
C ASP A 205 -3.89 -19.79 10.00
N LEU A 206 -4.30 -18.80 10.78
CA LEU A 206 -3.64 -18.47 12.05
C LEU A 206 -3.70 -19.64 13.03
N MET A 207 -4.83 -20.32 13.12
CA MET A 207 -5.02 -21.50 13.97
C MET A 207 -4.16 -22.68 13.51
N GLU A 208 -4.10 -22.96 12.21
CA GLU A 208 -3.21 -23.97 11.61
C GLU A 208 -1.74 -23.66 11.91
N ARG A 209 -1.31 -22.40 11.74
CA ARG A 209 0.07 -21.99 12.03
C ARG A 209 0.44 -22.17 13.49
N ILE A 210 -0.45 -21.77 14.39
CA ILE A 210 -0.25 -21.96 15.83
C ILE A 210 -0.23 -23.45 16.16
N HIS A 211 -1.10 -24.24 15.55
CA HIS A 211 -1.10 -25.68 15.70
C HIS A 211 0.24 -26.30 15.28
N ASP A 212 0.75 -25.95 14.11
CA ASP A 212 2.03 -26.46 13.59
C ASP A 212 3.21 -26.10 14.49
N ASP A 213 3.22 -24.89 15.05
CA ASP A 213 4.27 -24.41 15.96
C ASP A 213 4.19 -25.07 17.36
N VAL A 214 3.01 -25.52 17.76
CA VAL A 214 2.71 -25.94 19.13
C VAL A 214 2.55 -27.47 19.28
N GLY A 215 2.19 -28.18 18.20
CA GLY A 215 2.05 -29.64 18.17
C GLY A 215 0.86 -30.18 18.95
N ALA A 216 -0.31 -29.52 18.85
CA ALA A 216 -1.54 -29.87 19.57
C ALA A 216 -2.63 -30.42 18.64
N ASP A 217 -2.38 -31.59 18.03
CA ASP A 217 -3.24 -32.24 17.02
C ASP A 217 -4.72 -32.38 17.46
N SER A 218 -4.97 -32.64 18.74
CA SER A 218 -6.34 -32.83 19.27
C SER A 218 -7.12 -31.53 19.52
N GLY A 219 -6.43 -30.40 19.43
CA GLY A 219 -6.96 -29.09 19.75
C GLY A 219 -7.46 -28.30 18.55
N LEU A 220 -6.93 -28.56 17.36
CA LEU A 220 -7.32 -27.89 16.11
C LEU A 220 -8.71 -28.33 15.65
N ASP A 221 -8.96 -29.65 15.56
CA ASP A 221 -10.29 -30.20 15.21
C ASP A 221 -11.40 -29.58 16.06
N ARG A 222 -11.13 -29.46 17.37
CA ARG A 222 -12.03 -28.89 18.36
C ARG A 222 -12.28 -27.40 18.13
N ALA A 223 -11.24 -26.66 17.79
CA ALA A 223 -11.34 -25.23 17.56
C ALA A 223 -12.04 -24.90 16.22
N GLU A 224 -11.90 -25.78 15.23
CA GLU A 224 -12.68 -25.75 13.99
C GLU A 224 -14.17 -26.04 14.25
N ASP A 225 -14.49 -27.09 15.03
CA ASP A 225 -15.86 -27.41 15.44
C ASP A 225 -16.57 -26.21 16.09
N LEU A 226 -15.87 -25.43 16.91
CA LEU A 226 -16.42 -24.22 17.54
C LEU A 226 -16.67 -23.07 16.57
N LEU A 227 -15.78 -22.86 15.59
CA LEU A 227 -15.98 -21.86 14.56
C LEU A 227 -17.18 -22.20 13.68
N GLU A 228 -17.41 -23.49 13.46
CA GLU A 228 -18.62 -24.00 12.79
C GLU A 228 -19.87 -23.84 13.66
N GLU A 229 -19.82 -24.20 14.96
CA GLU A 229 -20.98 -24.17 15.87
C GLU A 229 -21.45 -22.75 16.18
N HIS A 230 -20.53 -21.84 16.50
CA HIS A 230 -20.87 -20.48 16.94
C HIS A 230 -20.83 -19.45 15.81
N GLY A 231 -20.48 -19.88 14.59
CA GLY A 231 -20.31 -19.00 13.44
C GLY A 231 -19.23 -17.95 13.68
N VAL A 232 -19.23 -16.88 12.87
CA VAL A 232 -18.22 -15.82 12.94
C VAL A 232 -18.82 -14.45 13.26
N GLU A 233 -20.07 -14.41 13.71
CA GLU A 233 -20.69 -13.18 14.21
C GLU A 233 -19.96 -12.64 15.45
N TRP A 234 -19.35 -13.51 16.26
CA TRP A 234 -18.45 -13.10 17.34
C TRP A 234 -17.03 -12.75 16.85
N SER A 235 -16.70 -13.08 15.59
CA SER A 235 -15.41 -12.76 14.94
C SER A 235 -15.28 -11.33 14.46
N GLU A 236 -16.37 -10.57 14.44
CA GLU A 236 -16.33 -9.16 14.05
C GLU A 236 -15.33 -8.37 14.94
N GLU A 237 -14.99 -8.90 16.14
CA GLU A 237 -13.97 -8.38 17.07
C GLU A 237 -12.77 -9.32 17.35
N ILE A 238 -12.63 -10.47 16.67
CA ILE A 238 -11.48 -11.38 16.92
C ILE A 238 -10.25 -10.81 16.23
N ASP A 239 -9.48 -10.03 16.99
CA ASP A 239 -8.09 -9.78 16.66
C ASP A 239 -7.22 -11.01 17.03
N VAL A 240 -5.99 -11.08 16.49
CA VAL A 240 -5.01 -12.19 16.70
C VAL A 240 -4.92 -12.65 18.17
N ARG A 241 -5.15 -11.75 19.12
CA ARG A 241 -5.13 -12.04 20.57
C ARG A 241 -6.30 -12.92 21.01
N THR A 242 -7.48 -12.71 20.43
CA THR A 242 -8.68 -13.50 20.75
C THR A 242 -8.58 -14.90 20.12
N ALA A 243 -8.03 -15.02 18.91
CA ALA A 243 -7.74 -16.32 18.30
C ALA A 243 -6.71 -17.14 19.12
N ALA A 244 -5.63 -16.49 19.56
CA ALA A 244 -4.66 -17.09 20.47
C ALA A 244 -5.27 -17.51 21.82
N ALA A 245 -6.24 -16.74 22.34
CA ALA A 245 -6.98 -17.09 23.55
C ALA A 245 -7.88 -18.32 23.35
N VAL A 246 -8.59 -18.40 22.23
CA VAL A 246 -9.44 -19.55 21.88
C VAL A 246 -8.60 -20.82 21.80
N LEU A 247 -7.49 -20.79 21.04
CA LEU A 247 -6.58 -21.93 20.93
C LEU A 247 -6.02 -22.33 22.31
N TYR A 248 -5.53 -21.39 23.11
CA TYR A 248 -4.99 -21.75 24.42
C TYR A 248 -6.05 -22.39 25.34
N TYR A 249 -7.21 -21.76 25.50
CA TYR A 249 -8.22 -22.19 26.47
C TYR A 249 -8.99 -23.43 26.04
N TYR A 250 -9.07 -23.72 24.74
CA TYR A 250 -9.88 -24.81 24.21
C TYR A 250 -9.05 -25.95 23.63
N ALA A 251 -7.95 -25.64 22.94
CA ALA A 251 -7.16 -26.61 22.19
C ALA A 251 -5.98 -27.19 22.99
N ALA A 252 -5.42 -26.40 23.91
CA ALA A 252 -4.06 -26.62 24.40
C ALA A 252 -3.95 -26.84 25.93
N ARG A 253 -4.94 -26.38 26.69
CA ARG A 253 -4.88 -26.36 28.16
C ARG A 253 -4.94 -27.75 28.79
N ASP A 254 -5.75 -28.66 28.25
CA ASP A 254 -5.99 -29.97 28.87
C ASP A 254 -5.01 -31.07 28.45
N ASP A 255 -4.27 -30.89 27.34
CA ASP A 255 -3.23 -31.86 26.94
C ASP A 255 -1.89 -31.66 27.70
N GLY A 256 -1.80 -30.63 28.55
CA GLY A 256 -0.62 -30.32 29.37
C GLY A 256 0.67 -29.97 28.59
N ALA A 257 0.66 -30.13 27.27
CA ALA A 257 1.79 -29.93 26.37
C ALA A 257 2.03 -28.45 26.01
N VAL A 258 1.02 -27.59 26.18
CA VAL A 258 1.03 -26.24 25.62
C VAL A 258 0.77 -25.19 26.70
N SER A 259 1.75 -24.31 26.93
CA SER A 259 1.63 -23.21 27.88
C SER A 259 1.09 -21.94 27.20
N GLN A 260 0.52 -21.00 27.96
CA GLN A 260 0.19 -19.65 27.44
C GLN A 260 1.41 -18.97 26.81
N ALA A 261 2.61 -19.23 27.34
CA ALA A 261 3.83 -18.67 26.80
C ALA A 261 4.13 -19.25 25.41
N THR A 262 3.91 -20.55 25.22
CA THR A 262 4.09 -21.22 23.93
C THR A 262 3.16 -20.64 22.86
N VAL A 263 1.87 -20.50 23.18
CA VAL A 263 0.88 -19.93 22.25
C VAL A 263 1.19 -18.46 21.96
N ALA A 264 1.59 -17.70 22.98
CA ALA A 264 1.89 -16.29 22.83
C ALA A 264 3.16 -16.03 22.00
N ASP A 265 4.19 -16.87 22.16
CA ASP A 265 5.40 -16.82 21.32
C ASP A 265 5.07 -17.14 19.86
N ALA A 266 4.22 -18.14 19.59
CA ALA A 266 3.80 -18.50 18.22
C ALA A 266 3.08 -17.36 17.48
N VAL A 267 2.32 -16.53 18.20
CA VAL A 267 1.63 -15.35 17.61
C VAL A 267 2.34 -14.02 17.83
N GLY A 268 3.51 -14.02 18.47
CA GLY A 268 4.28 -12.81 18.77
C GLY A 268 3.58 -11.81 19.70
N ILE A 269 2.78 -12.28 20.67
CA ILE A 269 2.11 -11.43 21.67
C ILE A 269 2.64 -11.69 23.07
N ASN A 270 2.33 -10.78 24.01
CA ASN A 270 2.66 -11.02 25.41
C ASN A 270 1.72 -12.08 26.01
N PRO A 271 2.21 -13.10 26.76
CA PRO A 271 1.37 -14.17 27.31
C PRO A 271 0.21 -13.69 28.20
N THR A 272 0.37 -12.55 28.87
CA THR A 272 -0.69 -11.96 29.70
C THR A 272 -1.90 -11.50 28.89
N VAL A 273 -1.74 -11.28 27.59
CA VAL A 273 -2.80 -10.85 26.68
C VAL A 273 -3.81 -11.97 26.44
N ILE A 274 -3.35 -13.22 26.31
CA ILE A 274 -4.21 -14.41 26.22
C ILE A 274 -5.18 -14.44 27.41
N GLY A 275 -4.66 -14.24 28.62
CA GLY A 275 -5.49 -14.21 29.83
C GLY A 275 -6.48 -13.05 29.88
N ARG A 276 -6.14 -11.87 29.34
CA ARG A 276 -7.06 -10.72 29.29
C ARG A 276 -8.21 -10.91 28.30
N HIS A 277 -8.04 -11.78 27.31
CA HIS A 277 -9.06 -12.09 26.32
C HIS A 277 -9.88 -13.35 26.70
N ARG A 278 -9.68 -13.89 27.91
CA ARG A 278 -10.45 -15.04 28.42
C ARG A 278 -11.96 -14.83 28.31
N ASP A 279 -12.47 -13.69 28.74
CA ASP A 279 -13.92 -13.42 28.77
C ASP A 279 -14.48 -12.99 27.40
N ARG A 280 -13.65 -13.00 26.36
CA ARG A 280 -14.02 -12.67 24.97
C ARG A 280 -14.25 -13.90 24.11
N VAL A 281 -13.97 -15.09 24.62
CA VAL A 281 -14.27 -16.35 23.92
C VAL A 281 -15.77 -16.67 24.06
N PRO A 282 -16.40 -17.31 23.06
CA PRO A 282 -17.86 -17.47 23.01
C PRO A 282 -18.40 -18.60 23.91
N PHE A 283 -17.56 -19.21 24.73
CA PHE A 283 -17.89 -20.34 25.59
C PHE A 283 -17.43 -20.08 27.03
N ASP A 284 -18.09 -20.74 27.98
CA ASP A 284 -17.69 -20.68 29.38
C ASP A 284 -16.41 -21.51 29.56
N VAL A 285 -15.29 -20.80 29.68
CA VAL A 285 -13.96 -21.38 29.89
C VAL A 285 -13.94 -22.29 31.12
N ASP A 286 -14.68 -21.99 32.19
CA ASP A 286 -14.68 -22.85 33.37
C ASP A 286 -15.53 -24.12 33.17
N ALA A 287 -16.60 -24.03 32.38
CA ALA A 287 -17.47 -25.17 32.08
C ALA A 287 -16.80 -26.19 31.14
N VAL A 288 -16.13 -25.71 30.08
CA VAL A 288 -15.41 -26.58 29.13
C VAL A 288 -14.27 -27.33 29.83
N THR A 289 -13.57 -26.68 30.76
CA THR A 289 -12.47 -27.30 31.54
C THR A 289 -12.92 -28.33 32.58
N ALA A 290 -14.22 -28.44 32.87
CA ALA A 290 -14.76 -29.41 33.82
C ALA A 290 -15.19 -30.74 33.15
N GLU A 291 -15.31 -30.75 31.82
CA GLU A 291 -15.77 -31.90 31.02
C GLU A 291 -14.65 -32.61 30.23
N ALA A 292 -13.44 -32.03 30.16
CA ALA A 292 -12.23 -32.63 29.59
C ALA A 292 -11.43 -33.44 30.62
#